data_AF-A0A1X6ZTR5-F1
#
_entry.id   AF-A0A1X6ZTR5-F1
#
_cell.length_a   1.000
_cell.length_b   1.000
_cell.length_c   1.000
_cell.angle_alpha   90.00
_cell.angle_beta   90.00
_cell.angle_gamma   90.00
#
_symmetry.space_group_name_H-M   'P 1'
#
loop_
_entity.id
_entity.type
_entity.pdbx_description
1 polymer ?
#
loop_
_entity_poly.entity_id
_entity_poly.type
_entity_poly.pdbx_seq_one_letter_code
_entity_poly.pdbx_strand_id
1 'polypeptide(L)'
;MHQFWAVDVQQPRGKTPEKDYFMMVIGRYLDAFLPEKSVEEAWVCAGTSYLSAGSYKKDCNGLAVSRDVIGEAHLWRDRKLTRPTFFISDDLKAEIDAAGLRIFQHHKLIDV
;
A
#
# COMPACT_ATOMS: atom_id res chain seq x y z
N MET A 1 -11.25 -1.26 -10.65
CA MET A 1 -10.36 -1.07 -11.82
C MET A 1 -9.30 -0.04 -11.46
N HIS A 2 -8.02 -0.32 -11.72
CA HIS A 2 -6.95 0.67 -11.57
C HIS A 2 -6.82 1.49 -12.85
N GLN A 3 -6.35 2.73 -12.76
CA GLN A 3 -6.15 3.61 -13.91
C GLN A 3 -4.71 4.08 -13.97
N PHE A 4 -4.21 4.31 -15.18
CA PHE A 4 -2.89 4.89 -15.44
C PHE A 4 -3.06 6.15 -16.26
N TRP A 5 -2.60 7.28 -15.73
CA TRP A 5 -2.69 8.56 -16.39
C TRP A 5 -1.29 8.98 -16.80
N ALA A 6 -1.06 9.21 -18.10
CA ALA A 6 0.21 9.72 -18.58
C ALA A 6 0.47 11.09 -17.96
N VAL A 7 1.69 11.32 -17.51
CA VAL A 7 2.12 12.60 -16.95
C VAL A 7 3.40 13.07 -17.62
N ASP A 8 3.46 14.38 -17.86
CA ASP A 8 4.71 15.04 -18.22
C ASP A 8 5.50 15.34 -16.95
N VAL A 9 6.66 14.69 -16.80
CA VAL A 9 7.53 14.86 -15.64
C VAL A 9 8.64 15.82 -16.00
N GLN A 10 8.70 16.97 -15.33
CA GLN A 10 9.76 17.95 -15.52
C GLN A 10 10.87 17.69 -14.50
N GLN A 11 12.06 17.27 -14.94
CA GLN A 11 13.19 17.11 -14.03
C GLN A 11 13.85 18.46 -13.72
N PRO A 12 14.55 18.59 -12.57
CA PRO A 12 15.33 19.79 -12.28
C PRO A 12 16.29 20.14 -13.41
N ARG A 13 16.42 21.44 -13.71
CA ARG A 13 17.25 22.00 -14.79
C ARG A 13 16.77 21.67 -16.22
N GLY A 14 15.46 21.43 -16.39
CA GLY A 14 14.85 21.27 -17.72
C GLY A 14 15.24 20.00 -18.45
N LYS A 15 15.73 18.99 -17.72
CA LYS A 15 16.03 17.68 -18.32
C LYS A 15 14.71 16.95 -18.59
N THR A 16 14.60 16.38 -19.77
CA THR A 16 13.52 15.45 -20.10
C THR A 16 13.77 14.10 -19.43
N PRO A 17 12.73 13.45 -18.89
CA PRO A 17 12.86 12.10 -18.37
C PRO A 17 13.20 11.11 -19.48
N GLU A 18 13.99 10.09 -19.16
CA GLU A 18 14.37 9.05 -20.11
C GLU A 18 13.22 8.10 -20.50
N LYS A 19 12.12 8.13 -19.74
CA LYS A 19 10.98 7.22 -19.86
C LYS A 19 9.67 7.97 -19.69
N ASP A 20 8.61 7.41 -20.24
CA ASP A 20 7.26 7.87 -19.95
C ASP A 20 6.89 7.49 -18.51
N TYR A 21 6.26 8.43 -17.82
CA TYR A 21 5.78 8.24 -16.47
C TYR A 21 4.26 8.27 -16.45
N PHE A 22 3.69 7.42 -15.59
CA PHE A 22 2.26 7.34 -15.38
C PHE A 22 1.96 7.50 -13.90
N MET A 23 0.93 8.27 -13.59
CA MET A 23 0.29 8.21 -12.29
C MET A 23 -0.66 7.02 -12.23
N MET A 24 -0.50 6.19 -11.21
CA MET A 24 -1.39 5.07 -10.95
C MET A 24 -2.47 5.47 -9.94
N VAL A 25 -3.73 5.32 -10.34
CA VAL A 25 -4.89 5.50 -9.47
C VAL A 25 -5.39 4.14 -9.01
N ILE A 26 -5.23 3.87 -7.72
CA ILE A 26 -5.69 2.62 -7.11
C ILE A 26 -7.19 2.72 -6.81
N GLY A 27 -8.02 2.20 -7.71
CA GLY A 27 -9.48 2.21 -7.57
C GLY A 27 -10.10 1.08 -6.74
N ARG A 28 -9.31 0.13 -6.22
CA ARG A 28 -9.81 -0.98 -5.39
C ARG A 28 -9.71 -0.59 -3.91
N TYR A 29 -10.86 -0.43 -3.25
CA TYR A 29 -10.96 -0.11 -1.83
C TYR A 29 -11.61 -1.25 -1.06
N LEU A 30 -10.87 -1.84 -0.12
CA LEU A 30 -11.30 -2.97 0.71
C LEU A 30 -11.43 -2.54 2.18
N ASP A 31 -12.20 -3.29 2.95
CA ASP A 31 -12.30 -3.14 4.41
C ASP A 31 -11.63 -4.35 5.06
N ALA A 32 -10.31 -4.47 4.81
CA ALA A 32 -9.54 -5.65 5.18
C ALA A 32 -8.87 -5.48 6.54
N PHE A 33 -8.65 -4.25 7.02
CA PHE A 33 -7.99 -3.99 8.28
C PHE A 33 -8.80 -4.50 9.49
N LEU A 34 -8.14 -5.28 10.35
CA LEU A 34 -8.70 -5.89 11.56
C LEU A 34 -7.99 -5.31 12.80
N PRO A 35 -8.48 -4.19 13.37
CA PRO A 35 -7.85 -3.57 14.55
C PRO A 35 -7.81 -4.52 15.76
N GLU A 36 -8.83 -5.35 15.94
CA GLU A 36 -8.96 -6.32 17.04
C GLU A 36 -7.98 -7.49 16.97
N LYS A 37 -7.39 -7.74 15.80
CA LYS A 37 -6.35 -8.76 15.60
C LYS A 37 -4.96 -8.16 15.40
N SER A 38 -4.89 -6.83 15.37
CA SER A 38 -3.63 -6.09 15.29
C SER A 38 -3.01 -5.94 16.68
N VAL A 39 -1.69 -5.73 16.74
CA VAL A 39 -1.00 -5.34 17.95
C VAL A 39 -1.53 -3.95 18.38
N GLU A 40 -1.93 -3.80 19.64
CA GLU A 40 -2.60 -2.59 20.15
C GLU A 40 -1.81 -1.30 19.90
N GLU A 41 -0.48 -1.35 20.01
CA GLU A 41 0.40 -0.19 19.79
C GLU A 41 0.77 0.04 18.31
N ALA A 42 0.36 -0.84 17.40
CA ALA A 42 0.69 -0.73 15.98
C ALA A 42 -0.18 0.30 15.23
N TRP A 43 -1.31 0.68 15.81
CA TRP A 43 -2.26 1.60 15.20
C TRP A 43 -2.76 2.66 16.18
N VAL A 44 -3.28 3.76 15.63
CA VAL A 44 -3.96 4.80 16.38
C VAL A 44 -5.32 5.07 15.77
N CYS A 45 -6.31 5.31 16.63
CA CYS A 45 -7.64 5.75 16.20
C CYS A 45 -7.61 7.24 15.86
N ALA A 46 -8.02 7.59 14.65
CA ALA A 46 -8.13 8.95 14.13
C ALA A 46 -9.57 9.24 13.72
N GLY A 47 -10.45 9.34 14.73
CA GLY A 47 -11.89 9.57 14.53
C GLY A 47 -12.59 8.33 13.97
N THR A 48 -13.04 8.39 12.72
CA THR A 48 -13.72 7.27 12.02
C THR A 48 -12.75 6.36 11.26
N SER A 49 -11.45 6.62 11.36
CA SER A 49 -10.41 5.91 10.62
C SER A 49 -9.26 5.49 11.54
N TYR A 50 -8.39 4.65 11.00
CA TYR A 50 -7.19 4.16 11.65
C TYR A 50 -5.96 4.60 10.88
N LEU A 51 -4.86 4.76 11.61
CA LEU A 51 -3.53 5.03 11.08
C LEU A 51 -2.56 4.04 11.72
N SER A 52 -1.54 3.61 10.99
CA SER A 52 -0.34 3.04 11.60
C SER A 52 0.24 4.03 12.61
N ALA A 53 0.67 3.55 13.77
CA ALA A 53 1.25 4.37 14.83
C ALA A 53 2.55 5.07 14.39
N GLY A 54 3.25 4.48 13.41
CA GLY A 54 4.41 5.06 12.77
C GLY A 54 4.67 4.44 11.40
N SER A 55 5.80 4.83 10.80
CA SER A 55 6.27 4.27 9.51
C SER A 55 7.38 3.23 9.70
N TYR A 56 7.70 2.85 10.94
CA TYR A 56 8.75 1.89 11.20
C TYR A 56 8.23 0.47 11.03
N LYS A 57 9.16 -0.47 10.78
CA LYS A 57 8.85 -1.89 10.60
C LYS A 57 7.98 -2.45 11.73
N LYS A 58 8.24 -2.08 12.97
CA LYS A 58 7.48 -2.58 14.14
C LYS A 58 6.01 -2.14 14.11
N ASP A 59 5.74 -0.92 13.65
CA ASP A 59 4.39 -0.35 13.62
C ASP A 59 3.60 -0.97 12.47
N CYS A 60 4.23 -1.13 11.30
CA CYS A 60 3.56 -1.75 10.16
C CYS A 60 3.38 -3.26 10.33
N ASN A 61 4.37 -3.97 10.87
CA ASN A 61 4.30 -5.43 11.04
C ASN A 61 3.25 -5.88 12.07
N GLY A 62 2.81 -4.99 12.95
CA GLY A 62 1.77 -5.29 13.94
C GLY A 62 0.34 -5.14 13.41
N LEU A 63 0.16 -4.66 12.18
CA LEU A 63 -1.17 -4.48 11.58
C LEU A 63 -1.65 -5.81 10.99
N ALA A 64 -2.90 -6.16 11.28
CA ALA A 64 -3.56 -7.35 10.76
C ALA A 64 -4.59 -7.01 9.69
N VAL A 65 -4.63 -7.83 8.64
CA VAL A 65 -5.58 -7.72 7.54
C VAL A 65 -6.26 -9.07 7.27
N SER A 66 -7.51 -9.05 6.83
CA SER A 66 -8.30 -10.25 6.52
C SER A 66 -8.00 -10.78 5.12
N ARG A 67 -7.51 -12.02 5.05
CA ARG A 67 -7.29 -12.71 3.77
C ARG A 67 -8.57 -12.89 2.97
N ASP A 68 -9.65 -13.23 3.66
CA ASP A 68 -10.97 -13.47 3.06
C ASP A 68 -11.51 -12.22 2.35
N VAL A 69 -11.27 -11.03 2.93
CA VAL A 69 -11.67 -9.75 2.31
C VAL A 69 -10.74 -9.37 1.16
N ILE A 70 -9.43 -9.64 1.30
CA ILE A 70 -8.44 -9.37 0.24
C ILE A 70 -8.76 -10.22 -1.00
N GLY A 71 -9.00 -11.52 -0.82
CA GLY A 71 -9.22 -12.48 -1.89
C GLY A 71 -8.10 -12.41 -2.92
N GLU A 72 -8.47 -12.24 -4.20
CA GLU A 72 -7.53 -12.15 -5.33
C GLU A 72 -7.04 -10.70 -5.60
N ALA A 73 -7.08 -9.82 -4.58
CA ALA A 73 -6.60 -8.45 -4.74
C ALA A 73 -5.07 -8.38 -4.65
N HIS A 74 -4.43 -8.00 -5.76
CA HIS A 74 -2.98 -7.79 -5.76
C HIS A 74 -2.54 -6.38 -5.34
N LEU A 75 -3.42 -5.39 -5.51
CA LEU A 75 -3.18 -3.98 -5.16
C LEU A 75 -4.49 -3.35 -4.69
N TRP A 76 -4.49 -2.76 -3.50
CA TRP A 76 -5.69 -2.09 -2.96
C TRP A 76 -5.35 -0.98 -1.97
N ARG A 77 -6.37 -0.22 -1.60
CA ARG A 77 -6.37 0.72 -0.47
C ARG A 77 -7.36 0.22 0.57
N ASP A 78 -7.08 0.46 1.84
CA ASP A 78 -8.03 0.14 2.89
C ASP A 78 -8.98 1.33 3.13
N ARG A 79 -10.25 1.04 3.46
CA ARG A 79 -11.27 2.05 3.74
C ARG A 79 -11.13 2.63 5.14
N LYS A 80 -10.72 1.81 6.10
CA LYS A 80 -10.59 2.17 7.51
C LYS A 80 -9.16 2.57 7.84
N LEU A 81 -8.16 1.86 7.33
CA LEU A 81 -6.75 2.15 7.56
C LEU A 81 -6.21 3.11 6.47
N THR A 82 -6.14 4.40 6.81
CA THR A 82 -5.78 5.45 5.85
C THR A 82 -4.26 5.64 5.70
N ARG A 83 -3.48 5.10 6.66
CA ARG A 83 -2.03 4.96 6.59
C ARG A 83 -1.65 3.56 7.08
N PRO A 84 -0.98 2.72 6.28
CA PRO A 84 -0.36 3.00 4.97
C PRO A 84 -1.34 3.33 3.84
N THR A 85 -0.86 4.03 2.81
CA THR A 85 -1.72 4.59 1.75
C THR A 85 -2.27 3.54 0.78
N PHE A 86 -1.55 2.43 0.59
CA PHE A 86 -1.93 1.29 -0.25
C PHE A 86 -1.21 0.01 0.20
N PHE A 87 -1.68 -1.11 -0.30
CA PHE A 87 -1.27 -2.47 0.06
C PHE A 87 -1.03 -3.29 -1.19
N ILE A 88 -0.07 -4.21 -1.13
CA ILE A 88 0.27 -5.14 -2.21
C ILE A 88 0.24 -6.57 -1.68
N SER A 89 -0.21 -7.52 -2.51
CA SER A 89 -0.10 -8.95 -2.20
C SER A 89 1.35 -9.42 -2.27
N ASP A 90 1.66 -10.53 -1.59
CA ASP A 90 2.94 -11.22 -1.70
C ASP A 90 3.25 -11.64 -3.17
N ASP A 91 2.24 -12.03 -3.95
CA ASP A 91 2.42 -12.42 -5.36
C ASP A 91 2.88 -11.25 -6.24
N LEU A 92 2.19 -10.10 -6.17
CA LEU A 92 2.58 -8.88 -6.87
C LEU A 92 4.01 -8.44 -6.47
N LYS A 93 4.36 -8.62 -5.19
CA LYS A 93 5.72 -8.32 -4.73
C LYS A 93 6.75 -9.24 -5.37
N ALA A 94 6.46 -10.54 -5.46
CA ALA A 94 7.36 -11.50 -6.11
C ALA A 94 7.58 -11.18 -7.60
N GLU A 95 6.53 -10.79 -8.32
CA GLU A 95 6.64 -10.37 -9.73
C GLU A 95 7.44 -9.08 -9.91
N ILE A 96 7.26 -8.10 -9.00
CA ILE A 96 8.06 -6.87 -8.98
C ILE A 96 9.55 -7.18 -8.79
N ASP A 97 9.88 -8.10 -7.88
CA ASP A 97 11.25 -8.53 -7.63
C ASP A 97 11.85 -9.29 -8.83
N ALA A 98 11.08 -10.21 -9.40
CA ALA A 98 11.47 -10.99 -10.58
C ALA A 98 11.75 -10.08 -11.79
N ALA A 99 10.98 -8.99 -11.93
CA ALA A 99 11.18 -7.97 -12.94
C ALA A 99 12.34 -6.99 -12.64
N GLY A 100 12.99 -7.11 -11.47
CA GLY A 100 14.06 -6.20 -11.05
C GLY A 100 13.60 -4.76 -10.84
N LEU A 101 12.30 -4.54 -10.59
CA LEU A 101 11.72 -3.22 -10.41
C LEU A 101 11.95 -2.72 -8.98
N ARG A 102 12.15 -1.40 -8.86
CA ARG A 102 12.28 -0.74 -7.56
C ARG A 102 10.91 -0.28 -7.07
N ILE A 103 10.58 -0.62 -5.83
CA ILE A 103 9.44 -0.06 -5.11
C ILE A 103 9.89 0.59 -3.80
N PHE A 104 9.05 1.47 -3.27
CA PHE A 104 9.27 2.08 -1.97
C PHE A 104 9.34 1.03 -0.85
N GLN A 105 9.85 1.46 0.29
CA GLN A 105 9.88 0.64 1.50
C GLN A 105 8.47 0.15 1.84
N HIS A 106 8.36 -1.15 2.06
CA HIS A 106 7.13 -1.86 2.40
C HIS A 106 7.44 -2.86 3.52
N HIS A 107 6.40 -3.25 4.24
CA HIS A 107 6.49 -4.07 5.44
C HIS A 107 5.45 -5.18 5.39
N LYS A 108 5.82 -6.37 5.88
CA LYS A 108 4.93 -7.52 5.88
C LYS A 108 3.92 -7.39 7.03
N LEU A 109 2.65 -7.51 6.69
CA LEU A 109 1.54 -7.44 7.65
C LEU A 109 1.20 -8.83 8.21
N ILE A 110 0.37 -8.87 9.25
CA ILE A 110 -0.22 -10.09 9.78
C ILE A 110 -1.39 -10.49 8.87
N ASP A 111 -1.30 -11.70 8.31
CA ASP A 111 -2.37 -12.32 7.51
C ASP A 111 -3.27 -13.15 8.43
N VAL A 112 -4.58 -12.91 8.39
CA VAL A 112 -5.58 -13.64 9.20
C VAL A 112 -6.73 -14.13 8.35
#